data_AF-A0A7J3F091-F1
#
_entry.id   AF-A0A7J3F091-F1
#
_cell.length_a   1.000
_cell.length_b   1.000
_cell.length_c   1.000
_cell.angle_alpha   90.00
_cell.angle_beta   90.00
_cell.angle_gamma   90.00
#
_symmetry.space_group_name_H-M   'P 1'
#
loop_
_entity.id
_entity.type
_entity.pdbx_description
1 polymer ?
#
loop_
_entity_poly.entity_id
_entity_poly.type
_entity_poly.pdbx_seq_one_letter_code
_entity_poly.pdbx_strand_id
1 'polypeptide(L)'
;MITKILSDLESEIASLRWKRKILKTLFNEGKISPTTFNIIDGGILEIEVAADHFREIVSNNVRFWEKITAEEMKVLESLLVEFRFLNLVGEIDDEKWRDMDIILDLGINSLKEYFNKSTKKCAGLENTMLVKRRSDQRLSRGNRAIRKHNERASNSLKGAKPLDGSHCMNPWKPDCRRTDIKLSIYYNGRFLPICRKCWSEISEKNIEWTVQESAY
;
A
#
# COMPACT_ATOMS: atom_id res chain seq x y z
N MET A 1 -1.77 -0.45 14.05
CA MET A 1 -2.54 0.47 13.19
C MET A 1 -3.40 -0.31 12.20
N ILE A 2 -2.84 -1.18 11.37
CA ILE A 2 -3.61 -1.95 10.37
C ILE A 2 -4.60 -2.94 11.01
N THR A 3 -4.23 -3.59 12.11
CA THR A 3 -5.14 -4.45 12.89
C THR A 3 -6.35 -3.70 13.43
N LYS A 4 -6.17 -2.43 13.83
CA LYS A 4 -7.27 -1.55 14.23
C LYS A 4 -8.18 -1.21 13.05
N ILE A 5 -7.61 -0.89 11.89
CA ILE A 5 -8.37 -0.60 10.66
C ILE A 5 -9.24 -1.81 10.26
N LEU A 6 -8.69 -3.02 10.32
CA LEU A 6 -9.45 -4.25 10.04
C LEU A 6 -10.60 -4.44 11.04
N SER A 7 -10.33 -4.28 12.33
CA SER A 7 -11.37 -4.38 13.37
C SER A 7 -12.47 -3.33 13.21
N ASP A 8 -12.11 -2.08 12.89
CA ASP A 8 -13.07 -0.99 12.68
C ASP A 8 -13.96 -1.29 11.45
N LEU A 9 -13.36 -1.82 10.37
CA LEU A 9 -14.08 -2.21 9.16
C LEU A 9 -15.03 -3.40 9.40
N GLU A 10 -14.61 -4.41 10.16
CA GLU A 10 -15.46 -5.54 10.56
C GLU A 10 -16.66 -5.09 11.38
N SER A 11 -16.46 -4.15 12.31
CA SER A 11 -17.53 -3.53 13.08
C SER A 11 -18.53 -2.80 12.18
N GLU A 12 -18.05 -2.06 11.17
CA GLU A 12 -18.93 -1.34 10.24
C GLU A 12 -19.72 -2.29 9.34
N ILE A 13 -19.09 -3.36 8.83
CA ILE A 13 -19.78 -4.42 8.07
C ILE A 13 -20.89 -5.06 8.93
N ALA A 14 -20.60 -5.37 10.20
CA ALA A 14 -21.58 -5.92 11.13
C ALA A 14 -22.75 -4.95 11.38
N SER A 15 -22.46 -3.66 11.53
CA SER A 15 -23.45 -2.58 11.66
C SER A 15 -24.37 -2.50 10.44
N LEU A 16 -23.81 -2.56 9.22
CA LEU A 16 -24.59 -2.56 7.96
C LEU A 16 -25.51 -3.77 7.87
N ARG A 17 -25.00 -4.97 8.17
CA ARG A 17 -25.78 -6.22 8.19
C ARG A 17 -26.94 -6.15 9.20
N TRP A 18 -26.68 -5.58 10.37
CA TRP A 18 -27.70 -5.38 11.40
C TRP A 18 -28.78 -4.40 10.96
N LYS A 19 -28.41 -3.25 10.36
CA LYS A 19 -29.36 -2.28 9.79
C LYS A 19 -30.24 -2.92 8.71
N ARG A 20 -29.66 -3.75 7.83
CA ARG A 20 -30.43 -4.48 6.81
C ARG A 20 -31.43 -5.46 7.42
N LYS A 21 -31.04 -6.15 8.50
CA LYS A 21 -31.94 -7.04 9.24
C LYS A 21 -33.14 -6.27 9.81
N ILE A 22 -32.93 -5.10 10.42
CA ILE A 22 -34.02 -4.25 10.91
C ILE A 22 -34.90 -3.77 9.76
N LEU A 23 -34.30 -3.29 8.68
CA LEU A 23 -35.04 -2.83 7.51
C LEU A 23 -35.99 -3.93 7.00
N LYS A 24 -35.51 -5.18 6.95
CA LYS A 24 -36.33 -6.34 6.57
C LYS A 24 -37.47 -6.60 7.55
N THR A 25 -37.25 -6.44 8.87
CA THR A 25 -38.35 -6.56 9.85
C THR A 25 -39.41 -5.48 9.65
N LEU A 26 -39.01 -4.23 9.42
CA LEU A 26 -39.94 -3.12 9.18
C LEU A 26 -40.75 -3.32 7.89
N PHE A 27 -40.13 -3.89 6.86
CA PHE A 27 -40.82 -4.25 5.62
C PHE A 27 -41.87 -5.34 5.85
N ASN A 28 -41.51 -6.41 6.57
CA ASN A 28 -42.42 -7.50 6.88
C ASN A 28 -43.60 -7.05 7.77
N GLU A 29 -43.38 -6.07 8.64
CA GLU A 29 -44.43 -5.44 9.45
C GLU A 29 -45.32 -4.46 8.66
N GLY A 30 -45.04 -4.25 7.37
CA GLY A 30 -45.80 -3.32 6.51
C GLY A 30 -45.57 -1.84 6.83
N LYS A 31 -44.56 -1.50 7.65
CA LYS A 31 -44.26 -0.12 8.05
C LYS A 31 -43.58 0.70 6.96
N ILE A 32 -43.02 0.03 5.95
CA ILE A 32 -42.35 0.67 4.81
C ILE A 32 -42.85 0.07 3.48
N SER A 33 -42.90 0.90 2.45
CA SER A 33 -43.32 0.47 1.12
C SER A 33 -42.27 -0.43 0.46
N PRO A 34 -42.66 -1.32 -0.48
CA PRO A 34 -41.72 -2.12 -1.26
C PRO A 34 -40.67 -1.28 -2.00
N THR A 35 -41.08 -0.15 -2.56
CA THR A 35 -40.18 0.76 -3.29
C THR A 35 -39.13 1.35 -2.35
N THR A 36 -39.54 1.80 -1.16
CA THR A 36 -38.63 2.32 -0.14
C THR A 36 -37.66 1.24 0.34
N PHE A 37 -38.17 0.03 0.60
CA PHE A 37 -37.34 -1.11 1.01
C PHE A 37 -36.26 -1.40 -0.03
N ASN A 38 -36.64 -1.57 -1.30
CA ASN A 38 -35.70 -1.92 -2.37
C ASN A 38 -34.58 -0.89 -2.58
N ILE A 39 -34.90 0.41 -2.50
CA ILE A 39 -33.89 1.47 -2.64
C ILE A 39 -32.88 1.44 -1.49
N ILE A 40 -33.36 1.32 -0.25
CA ILE A 40 -32.49 1.35 0.93
C ILE A 40 -31.70 0.04 1.05
N ASP A 41 -32.35 -1.11 0.86
CA ASP A 41 -31.73 -2.43 0.93
C ASP A 41 -30.64 -2.58 -0.15
N GLY A 42 -30.94 -2.16 -1.38
CA GLY A 42 -29.96 -2.14 -2.48
C GLY A 42 -28.74 -1.28 -2.15
N GLY A 43 -28.95 -0.05 -1.67
CA GLY A 43 -27.84 0.83 -1.27
C GLY A 43 -27.00 0.28 -0.12
N ILE A 44 -27.64 -0.33 0.89
CA ILE A 44 -26.91 -0.98 2.00
C ILE A 44 -26.13 -2.20 1.49
N LEU A 45 -26.72 -3.00 0.60
CA LEU A 45 -26.08 -4.18 0.00
C LEU A 45 -24.85 -3.79 -0.82
N GLU A 46 -24.93 -2.75 -1.64
CA GLU A 46 -23.78 -2.23 -2.41
C GLU A 46 -22.62 -1.82 -1.50
N ILE A 47 -22.92 -1.08 -0.42
CA ILE A 47 -21.90 -0.67 0.56
C ILE A 47 -21.33 -1.89 1.29
N GLU A 48 -22.15 -2.86 1.67
CA GLU A 48 -21.70 -4.10 2.33
C GLU A 48 -20.73 -4.88 1.43
N VAL A 49 -21.08 -5.07 0.16
CA VAL A 49 -20.23 -5.76 -0.82
C VAL A 49 -18.90 -5.03 -1.02
N ALA A 50 -18.94 -3.70 -1.17
CA ALA A 50 -17.72 -2.91 -1.30
C ALA A 50 -16.83 -3.00 -0.04
N ALA A 51 -17.43 -2.95 1.15
CA ALA A 51 -16.71 -3.06 2.42
C ALA A 51 -16.13 -4.47 2.62
N ASP A 52 -16.87 -5.53 2.28
CA ASP A 52 -16.40 -6.91 2.31
C ASP A 52 -15.20 -7.12 1.37
N HIS A 53 -15.27 -6.58 0.15
CA HIS A 53 -14.17 -6.64 -0.82
C HIS A 53 -12.93 -5.88 -0.32
N PHE A 54 -13.11 -4.68 0.24
CA PHE A 54 -12.00 -3.93 0.82
C PHE A 54 -11.35 -4.67 1.99
N ARG A 55 -12.16 -5.31 2.86
CA ARG A 55 -11.64 -6.14 3.96
C ARG A 55 -10.77 -7.27 3.43
N GLU A 56 -11.22 -7.96 2.39
CA GLU A 56 -10.48 -9.05 1.78
C GLU A 56 -9.11 -8.58 1.25
N ILE A 57 -9.09 -7.48 0.50
CA ILE A 57 -7.85 -6.88 -0.01
C ILE A 57 -6.90 -6.55 1.14
N VAL A 58 -7.38 -5.84 2.16
CA VAL A 58 -6.53 -5.44 3.30
C VAL A 58 -6.01 -6.69 4.04
N SER A 59 -6.86 -7.68 4.26
CA SER A 59 -6.49 -8.92 4.96
C SER A 59 -5.43 -9.71 4.19
N ASN A 60 -5.57 -9.84 2.87
CA ASN A 60 -4.60 -10.53 2.03
C ASN A 60 -3.25 -9.80 2.03
N ASN A 61 -3.27 -8.47 1.97
CA ASN A 61 -2.04 -7.68 2.08
C ASN A 61 -1.36 -7.86 3.45
N VAL A 62 -2.12 -7.87 4.55
CA VAL A 62 -1.55 -8.12 5.88
C VAL A 62 -0.87 -9.49 5.94
N ARG A 63 -1.57 -10.55 5.54
CA ARG A 63 -1.02 -11.92 5.52
C ARG A 63 0.23 -12.03 4.65
N PHE A 64 0.24 -11.36 3.50
CA PHE A 64 1.39 -11.33 2.60
C PHE A 64 2.62 -10.74 3.30
N TRP A 65 2.47 -9.57 3.93
CA TRP A 65 3.59 -8.93 4.64
C TRP A 65 4.01 -9.73 5.88
N GLU A 66 3.08 -10.31 6.63
CA GLU A 66 3.39 -11.19 7.76
C GLU A 66 4.26 -12.38 7.32
N LYS A 67 3.93 -13.00 6.19
CA LYS A 67 4.71 -14.09 5.61
C LYS A 67 6.13 -13.64 5.25
N ILE A 68 6.26 -12.54 4.51
CA ILE A 68 7.57 -12.00 4.11
C ILE A 68 8.41 -11.67 5.33
N THR A 69 7.85 -10.95 6.31
CA THR A 69 8.57 -10.58 7.53
C THR A 69 9.02 -11.82 8.31
N ALA A 70 8.20 -12.88 8.37
CA ALA A 70 8.60 -14.12 9.03
C ALA A 70 9.74 -14.85 8.30
N GLU A 71 9.73 -14.86 6.97
CA GLU A 71 10.82 -15.44 6.16
C GLU A 71 12.13 -14.64 6.31
N GLU A 72 12.06 -13.31 6.25
CA GLU A 72 13.23 -12.44 6.46
C GLU A 72 13.80 -12.58 7.88
N MET A 73 12.95 -12.70 8.89
CA MET A 73 13.37 -12.90 10.28
C MET A 73 14.14 -14.22 10.45
N LYS A 74 13.73 -15.29 9.77
CA LYS A 74 14.45 -16.58 9.79
C LYS A 74 15.85 -16.48 9.19
N VAL A 75 16.02 -15.70 8.13
CA VAL A 75 17.34 -15.49 7.51
C VAL A 75 18.27 -14.77 8.48
N LEU A 76 17.78 -13.69 9.12
CA LEU A 76 18.55 -12.97 10.13
C LEU A 76 18.89 -13.86 11.33
N GLU A 77 17.92 -14.63 11.83
CA GLU A 77 18.15 -15.58 12.92
C GLU A 77 19.23 -16.61 12.56
N SER A 78 19.15 -17.18 11.36
CA SER A 78 20.15 -18.16 10.87
C SER A 78 21.55 -17.56 10.82
N LEU A 79 21.67 -16.33 10.30
CA LEU A 79 22.93 -15.60 10.24
C LEU A 79 23.51 -15.33 11.64
N LEU A 80 22.68 -14.90 12.58
CA LEU A 80 23.10 -14.64 13.97
C LEU A 80 23.53 -15.92 14.69
N VAL A 81 22.84 -17.03 14.46
CA VAL A 81 23.20 -18.35 14.99
C VAL A 81 24.55 -18.80 14.43
N GLU A 82 24.75 -18.65 13.12
CA GLU A 82 26.01 -19.00 12.44
C GLU A 82 27.19 -18.18 12.97
N PHE A 83 27.04 -16.85 13.06
CA PHE A 83 28.10 -16.00 13.61
C PHE A 83 28.44 -16.35 15.05
N ARG A 84 27.43 -16.61 15.89
CA ARG A 84 27.67 -17.04 17.27
C ARG A 84 28.39 -18.37 17.34
N PHE A 85 28.05 -19.31 16.47
CA PHE A 85 28.73 -20.60 16.38
C PHE A 85 30.20 -20.43 16.00
N LEU A 86 30.49 -19.66 14.95
CA LEU A 86 31.87 -19.41 14.49
C LEU A 86 32.74 -18.75 15.58
N ASN A 87 32.18 -17.81 16.35
CA ASN A 87 32.85 -17.23 17.50
C ASN A 87 33.15 -18.27 18.60
N LEU A 88 32.20 -19.15 18.91
CA LEU A 88 32.39 -20.20 19.91
C LEU A 88 33.43 -21.26 19.52
N VAL A 89 33.56 -21.55 18.21
CA VAL A 89 34.56 -22.49 17.69
C VAL A 89 35.94 -21.83 17.55
N GLY A 90 36.03 -20.51 17.70
CA GLY A 90 37.28 -19.75 17.58
C GLY A 90 37.70 -19.47 16.14
N GLU A 91 36.80 -19.66 15.17
CA GLU A 91 37.00 -19.29 13.76
C GLU A 91 36.96 -17.76 13.58
N ILE A 92 36.27 -17.07 14.49
CA ILE A 92 36.21 -15.60 14.58
C ILE A 92 36.80 -15.19 15.92
N ASP A 93 37.68 -14.20 15.90
CA ASP A 93 38.27 -13.59 17.09
C ASP A 93 37.36 -12.50 17.69
N ASP A 94 37.61 -12.13 18.96
CA ASP A 94 36.81 -11.15 19.69
C ASP A 94 36.77 -9.76 19.03
N GLU A 95 37.78 -9.41 18.23
CA GLU A 95 37.83 -8.14 17.51
C GLU A 95 36.85 -8.14 16.34
N LYS A 96 36.91 -9.17 15.47
CA LYS A 96 35.97 -9.36 14.37
C LYS A 96 34.53 -9.56 14.86
N TRP A 97 34.34 -10.24 15.99
CA TRP A 97 33.01 -10.37 16.60
C TRP A 97 32.43 -9.00 16.98
N ARG A 98 33.23 -8.14 17.62
CA ARG A 98 32.82 -6.76 17.94
C ARG A 98 32.51 -5.94 16.69
N ASP A 99 33.31 -6.05 15.64
CA ASP A 99 33.04 -5.36 14.38
C ASP A 99 31.72 -5.80 13.76
N MET A 100 31.42 -7.10 13.77
CA MET A 100 30.14 -7.63 13.27
C MET A 100 28.95 -7.13 14.09
N ASP A 101 29.06 -7.12 15.42
CA ASP A 101 28.03 -6.59 16.32
C ASP A 101 27.73 -5.12 16.02
N ILE A 102 28.77 -4.30 15.85
CA ILE A 102 28.65 -2.88 15.47
C ILE A 102 27.96 -2.73 14.10
N ILE A 103 28.36 -3.52 13.10
CA ILE A 103 27.77 -3.45 11.75
C ILE A 103 26.28 -3.81 11.79
N LEU A 104 25.91 -4.87 12.53
CA LEU A 104 24.53 -5.30 12.69
C LEU A 104 23.69 -4.21 13.39
N ASP A 105 24.21 -3.63 14.46
CA ASP A 105 23.53 -2.55 15.18
C ASP A 105 23.34 -1.31 14.29
N LEU A 106 24.36 -0.90 13.54
CA LEU A 106 24.26 0.21 12.59
C LEU A 106 23.23 -0.08 11.50
N GLY A 107 23.23 -1.29 10.95
CA GLY A 107 22.27 -1.74 9.95
C GLY A 107 20.83 -1.72 10.47
N ILE A 108 20.58 -2.31 11.64
CA ILE A 108 19.27 -2.34 12.29
C ILE A 108 18.79 -0.92 12.60
N ASN A 109 19.67 -0.06 13.12
CA ASN A 109 19.30 1.33 13.43
C ASN A 109 19.01 2.14 12.17
N SER A 110 19.74 1.92 11.08
CA SER A 110 19.45 2.55 9.78
C SER A 110 18.08 2.14 9.24
N LEU A 111 17.73 0.85 9.34
CA LEU A 111 16.42 0.35 8.98
C LEU A 111 15.32 0.96 9.83
N LYS A 112 15.48 1.00 11.16
CA LYS A 112 14.54 1.66 12.09
C LYS A 112 14.30 3.13 11.70
N GLU A 113 15.36 3.86 11.38
CA GLU A 113 15.23 5.25 10.92
C GLU A 113 14.47 5.37 9.60
N TYR A 114 14.76 4.50 8.64
CA TYR A 114 14.07 4.46 7.35
C TYR A 114 12.57 4.24 7.54
N PHE A 115 12.18 3.24 8.34
CA PHE A 115 10.79 2.95 8.63
C PHE A 115 10.09 4.09 9.40
N ASN A 116 10.76 4.71 10.37
CA ASN A 116 10.23 5.86 11.10
C ASN A 116 10.03 7.10 10.22
N LYS A 117 10.89 7.32 9.22
CA LYS A 117 10.72 8.40 8.23
C LYS A 117 9.56 8.09 7.27
N SER A 118 9.38 6.82 6.87
CA SER A 118 8.29 6.41 5.98
C SER A 118 6.91 6.54 6.62
N THR A 119 6.76 6.15 7.89
CA THR A 119 5.50 6.22 8.64
C THR A 119 5.04 7.65 8.89
N LYS A 120 5.96 8.58 9.20
CA LYS A 120 5.66 10.03 9.34
C LYS A 120 5.14 10.67 8.05
N LYS A 121 5.53 10.14 6.89
CA LYS A 121 5.11 10.66 5.59
C LYS A 121 3.65 10.30 5.25
N CYS A 122 3.14 9.18 5.75
CA CYS A 122 1.75 8.75 5.58
C CYS A 122 0.78 9.44 6.55
N ALA A 123 1.21 9.75 7.78
CA ALA A 123 0.37 10.45 8.77
C ALA A 123 0.02 11.91 8.39
N GLY A 124 0.75 12.52 7.46
CA GLY A 124 0.49 13.90 7.00
C GLY A 124 -0.72 14.07 6.09
N LEU A 125 -1.35 12.98 5.60
CA LEU A 125 -2.53 13.05 4.73
C LEU A 125 -3.87 13.01 5.49
N GLU A 126 -3.89 12.67 6.78
CA GLU A 126 -5.13 12.53 7.56
C GLU A 126 -5.83 13.88 7.84
N ASN A 127 -5.11 15.01 7.72
CA ASN A 127 -5.66 16.34 8.06
C ASN A 127 -6.34 17.08 6.88
N THR A 128 -6.44 16.51 5.67
CA THR A 128 -7.02 17.22 4.52
C THR A 128 -8.44 16.82 4.14
N MET A 129 -9.05 15.81 4.79
CA MET A 129 -10.40 15.35 4.45
C MET A 129 -11.54 15.92 5.32
N LEU A 130 -11.24 16.82 6.25
CA LEU A 130 -12.27 17.54 7.01
C LEU A 130 -12.30 19.02 6.61
N VAL A 131 -13.50 19.48 6.25
CA VAL A 131 -13.92 20.87 5.94
C VAL A 131 -13.95 21.27 4.44
N LYS A 132 -15.08 20.96 3.77
CA LYS A 132 -15.99 22.01 3.22
C LYS A 132 -17.31 21.41 2.72
N ARG A 133 -18.35 21.48 3.56
CA ARG A 133 -19.76 21.56 3.13
C ARG A 133 -20.27 22.97 3.47
N ARG A 134 -21.20 23.46 2.63
CA ARG A 134 -21.82 24.81 2.55
C ARG A 134 -21.04 25.75 1.60
N SER A 135 -21.62 26.35 0.58
CA SER A 135 -23.01 26.46 0.11
C SER A 135 -23.00 27.18 -1.25
N ASP A 136 -23.84 26.75 -2.19
CA ASP A 136 -24.15 27.48 -3.42
C ASP A 136 -24.82 28.84 -3.11
N GLN A 137 -24.30 29.93 -3.70
CA GLN A 137 -25.10 30.96 -4.38
C GLN A 137 -24.27 32.09 -5.02
N ARG A 138 -24.64 32.40 -6.28
CA ARG A 138 -24.53 33.68 -7.04
C ARG A 138 -23.31 33.94 -7.95
N LEU A 139 -23.54 33.60 -9.23
CA LEU A 139 -23.51 34.46 -10.44
C LEU A 139 -22.36 35.48 -10.66
N SER A 140 -21.62 35.21 -11.74
CA SER A 140 -21.17 36.11 -12.82
C SER A 140 -20.42 37.42 -12.49
N ARG A 141 -19.13 37.46 -12.86
CA ARG A 141 -18.55 38.44 -13.82
C ARG A 141 -17.02 38.33 -13.92
N GLY A 142 -16.53 38.28 -15.16
CA GLY A 142 -15.42 39.13 -15.61
C GLY A 142 -13.96 38.70 -15.38
N ASN A 143 -13.38 38.18 -16.46
CA ASN A 143 -12.07 38.54 -17.02
C ASN A 143 -10.74 38.31 -16.25
N ARG A 144 -9.91 37.52 -16.95
CA ARG A 144 -8.47 37.70 -17.26
C ARG A 144 -7.43 37.46 -16.16
N ALA A 145 -6.39 36.77 -16.66
CA ALA A 145 -5.07 36.54 -16.09
C ALA A 145 -5.01 35.49 -14.97
N ILE A 146 -4.40 34.34 -15.28
CA ILE A 146 -3.07 33.95 -14.77
C ILE A 146 -2.65 32.70 -15.56
N ARG A 147 -1.89 32.96 -16.62
CA ARG A 147 -0.94 32.02 -17.21
C ARG A 147 0.26 31.96 -16.24
N LYS A 148 0.84 30.77 -16.09
CA LYS A 148 2.05 30.42 -15.31
C LYS A 148 1.79 30.12 -13.83
N HIS A 149 1.69 28.83 -13.51
CA HIS A 149 2.45 28.16 -12.46
C HIS A 149 2.14 26.65 -12.49
N ASN A 150 2.65 25.96 -13.52
CA ASN A 150 2.63 24.49 -13.54
C ASN A 150 3.99 23.98 -14.04
N GLU A 151 5.05 24.22 -13.26
CA GLU A 151 6.39 23.73 -13.62
C GLU A 151 7.37 23.63 -12.43
N ARG A 152 6.91 23.66 -11.18
CA ARG A 152 7.81 23.66 -10.00
C ARG A 152 7.53 22.60 -8.93
N ALA A 153 6.85 21.50 -9.28
CA ALA A 153 6.69 20.35 -8.39
C ALA A 153 7.53 19.11 -8.81
N SER A 154 8.42 19.25 -9.79
CA SER A 154 9.20 18.12 -10.36
C SER A 154 10.66 18.03 -9.88
N ASN A 155 11.15 18.95 -9.04
CA ASN A 155 12.60 19.13 -8.81
C ASN A 155 13.06 18.93 -7.36
N SER A 156 12.56 17.92 -6.64
CA SER A 156 13.11 17.59 -5.31
C SER A 156 13.12 16.10 -4.91
N LEU A 157 13.32 15.21 -5.90
CA LEU A 157 13.93 13.90 -5.67
C LEU A 157 15.04 13.66 -6.71
N LYS A 158 16.14 14.41 -6.58
CA LYS A 158 17.42 14.03 -7.18
C LYS A 158 18.27 13.46 -6.05
N GLY A 159 18.30 12.13 -5.93
CA GLY A 159 18.99 11.48 -4.83
C GLY A 159 18.97 9.96 -4.87
N ALA A 160 18.96 9.37 -6.06
CA ALA A 160 19.46 8.01 -6.26
C ALA A 160 20.10 8.02 -7.64
N LYS A 161 21.44 8.02 -7.69
CA LYS A 161 22.14 7.74 -8.94
C LYS A 161 21.69 6.34 -9.39
N PRO A 162 21.30 6.15 -10.67
CA PRO A 162 21.00 4.81 -11.17
C PRO A 162 22.22 3.93 -10.95
N LEU A 163 22.03 2.78 -10.30
CA LEU A 163 22.97 1.67 -10.44
C LEU A 163 23.15 1.43 -11.94
N ASP A 164 24.41 1.42 -12.34
CA ASP A 164 24.89 1.35 -13.72
C ASP A 164 24.11 0.27 -14.50
N GLY A 165 23.49 0.65 -15.62
CA GLY A 165 22.80 -0.29 -16.51
C GLY A 165 21.33 -0.64 -16.21
N SER A 166 20.70 -0.07 -15.18
CA SER A 166 19.26 -0.31 -14.90
C SER A 166 18.35 0.37 -15.93
N HIS A 167 17.96 -0.39 -16.95
CA HIS A 167 16.96 0.01 -17.94
C HIS A 167 15.60 -0.64 -17.63
N CYS A 168 14.54 -0.13 -18.21
CA CYS A 168 13.19 -0.66 -18.05
C CYS A 168 13.14 -2.16 -18.33
N MET A 169 12.54 -2.93 -17.43
CA MET A 169 12.33 -4.36 -17.61
C MET A 169 10.83 -4.66 -17.53
N ASN A 170 10.05 -3.92 -18.32
CA ASN A 170 8.60 -4.09 -18.36
C ASN A 170 8.23 -5.49 -18.90
N PRO A 171 7.56 -6.36 -18.10
CA PRO A 171 7.12 -7.68 -18.56
C PRO A 171 6.22 -7.65 -19.79
N TRP A 172 5.42 -6.59 -19.94
CA TRP A 172 4.50 -6.40 -21.04
C TRP A 172 5.12 -5.66 -22.24
N LYS A 173 6.39 -5.23 -22.12
CA LYS A 173 7.13 -4.52 -23.18
C LYS A 173 8.64 -4.78 -23.03
N PRO A 174 9.10 -6.02 -23.30
CA PRO A 174 10.45 -6.49 -22.98
C PRO A 174 11.57 -5.75 -23.75
N ASP A 175 11.23 -5.13 -24.89
CA ASP A 175 12.17 -4.36 -25.71
C ASP A 175 12.44 -2.94 -25.19
N CYS A 176 11.73 -2.51 -24.13
CA CYS A 176 11.94 -1.17 -23.58
C CYS A 176 13.33 -1.09 -22.93
N ARG A 177 14.23 -0.25 -23.45
CA ARG A 177 15.57 -0.01 -22.85
C ARG A 177 15.71 1.37 -22.21
N ARG A 178 14.59 2.03 -21.89
CA ARG A 178 14.63 3.37 -21.32
C ARG A 178 15.14 3.35 -19.87
N THR A 179 15.96 4.33 -19.53
CA THR A 179 16.58 4.46 -18.20
C THR A 179 15.86 5.45 -17.28
N ASP A 180 14.76 6.07 -17.75
CA ASP A 180 13.93 6.98 -16.96
C ASP A 180 12.97 6.22 -16.02
N ILE A 181 13.55 5.44 -15.11
CA ILE A 181 12.81 4.59 -14.17
C ILE A 181 11.94 5.46 -13.24
N LYS A 182 10.64 5.13 -13.18
CA LYS A 182 9.64 5.83 -12.35
C LYS A 182 9.31 5.07 -11.09
N LEU A 183 9.19 3.74 -11.21
CA LEU A 183 8.94 2.83 -10.10
C LEU A 183 9.53 1.46 -10.42
N SER A 184 9.47 0.54 -9.47
CA SER A 184 9.79 -0.87 -9.68
C SER A 184 8.62 -1.73 -9.21
N ILE A 185 8.36 -2.83 -9.89
CA ILE A 185 7.28 -3.78 -9.60
C ILE A 185 7.88 -5.14 -9.23
N TYR A 186 7.12 -5.95 -8.49
CA TYR A 186 7.46 -7.36 -8.28
C TYR A 186 6.67 -8.22 -9.26
N TYR A 187 7.36 -9.01 -10.08
CA TYR A 187 6.73 -9.88 -11.08
C TYR A 187 7.54 -11.17 -11.23
N ASN A 188 6.88 -12.33 -11.15
CA ASN A 188 7.50 -13.66 -11.21
C ASN A 188 8.73 -13.81 -10.29
N GLY A 189 8.59 -13.40 -9.02
CA GLY A 189 9.67 -13.53 -8.04
C GLY A 189 10.83 -12.53 -8.23
N ARG A 190 10.71 -11.55 -9.13
CA ARG A 190 11.78 -10.60 -9.45
C ARG A 190 11.32 -9.15 -9.32
N PHE A 191 12.20 -8.30 -8.80
CA PHE A 191 11.99 -6.86 -8.74
C PHE A 191 12.45 -6.21 -10.05
N LEU A 192 11.52 -5.65 -10.80
CA LEU A 192 11.75 -5.14 -12.15
C LEU A 192 11.55 -3.62 -12.22
N PRO A 193 12.53 -2.85 -12.72
CA PRO A 193 12.40 -1.40 -12.89
C PRO A 193 11.48 -1.05 -14.09
N ILE A 194 10.56 -0.11 -13.92
CA ILE A 194 9.62 0.35 -14.95
C ILE A 194 9.82 1.84 -15.24
N CYS A 195 10.03 2.17 -16.52
CA CYS A 195 10.19 3.55 -16.94
C CYS A 195 8.88 4.35 -16.88
N ARG A 196 8.98 5.67 -16.84
CA ARG A 196 7.83 6.58 -16.75
C ARG A 196 6.78 6.37 -17.84
N LYS A 197 7.21 6.15 -19.09
CA LYS A 197 6.28 5.91 -20.21
C LYS A 197 5.52 4.59 -20.06
N CYS A 198 6.23 3.50 -19.75
CA CYS A 198 5.60 2.20 -19.51
C CYS A 198 4.62 2.28 -18.34
N TRP A 199 4.98 2.99 -17.27
CA TRP A 199 4.08 3.19 -16.15
C TRP A 199 2.79 3.94 -16.54
N SER A 200 2.88 5.01 -17.32
CA SER A 200 1.69 5.74 -17.80
C SER A 200 0.77 4.81 -18.59
N GLU A 201 1.33 4.04 -19.53
CA GLU A 201 0.59 3.08 -20.36
C GLU A 201 -0.07 1.97 -19.53
N ILE A 202 0.56 1.55 -18.42
CA ILE A 202 0.02 0.53 -17.51
C ILE A 202 -1.08 1.13 -16.62
N SER A 203 -0.85 2.32 -16.07
CA SER A 203 -1.79 2.97 -15.14
C SER A 203 -3.12 3.37 -15.78
N GLU A 204 -3.15 3.48 -17.10
CA GLU A 204 -4.36 3.76 -17.88
C GLU A 204 -5.14 2.49 -18.26
N LYS A 205 -4.57 1.30 -18.03
CA LYS A 205 -5.20 0.01 -18.33
C LYS A 205 -5.76 -0.62 -17.07
N ASN A 206 -6.93 -1.24 -17.18
CA ASN A 206 -7.55 -2.00 -16.09
C ASN A 206 -6.93 -3.40 -16.00
N ILE A 207 -5.64 -3.47 -15.65
CA ILE A 207 -4.92 -4.74 -15.46
C ILE A 207 -4.98 -5.08 -13.97
N GLU A 208 -5.81 -6.05 -13.62
CA GLU A 208 -5.87 -6.60 -12.27
C GLU A 208 -4.78 -7.67 -12.09
N TRP A 209 -4.16 -7.70 -10.91
CA TRP A 209 -3.16 -8.70 -10.57
C TRP A 209 -3.86 -10.03 -10.30
N THR A 210 -3.97 -10.90 -11.31
CA THR A 210 -4.43 -12.28 -11.08
C THR A 210 -3.35 -13.04 -10.32
N VAL A 211 -3.64 -13.42 -9.08
CA VAL A 211 -2.79 -14.29 -8.29
C VAL A 211 -2.79 -15.67 -8.96
N GLN A 212 -1.71 -16.01 -9.68
CA GLN A 212 -1.48 -17.39 -10.08
C GLN A 212 -0.99 -18.15 -8.85
N GLU A 213 -1.88 -18.92 -8.24
CA GLU A 213 -1.51 -19.99 -7.32
C GLU A 213 -0.61 -20.96 -8.09
N SER A 214 0.70 -20.89 -7.86
CA SER A 214 1.61 -21.93 -8.28
C SER A 214 1.44 -23.08 -7.30
N ALA A 215 0.77 -24.13 -7.77
CA ALA A 215 0.69 -25.40 -7.07
C ALA A 215 2.08 -26.02 -6.97
N TYR A 216 2.66 -26.00 -5.78
CA TYR A 216 3.69 -26.94 -5.31
C TYR A 216 3.57 -27.11 -3.79
#